data_AF-A0A935EDI3-F1
#
_entry.id   AF-A0A935EDI3-F1
#
_cell.length_a   1.000
_cell.length_b   1.000
_cell.length_c   1.000
_cell.angle_alpha   90.00
_cell.angle_beta   90.00
_cell.angle_gamma   90.00
#
_symmetry.space_group_name_H-M   'P 1'
#
loop_
_entity.id
_entity.type
_entity.pdbx_description
1 polymer ?
#
loop_
_entity_poly.entity_id
_entity_poly.type
_entity_poly.pdbx_seq_one_letter_code
_entity_poly.pdbx_strand_id
1 'polypeptide(L)'
;MQEMPILFCNIAWMKHYAGRNSKDPPLGGGGFPRSEGYCGEELNFLKCNDGFVYGHFETIKGDDDRQVCIERLGAGRSDQYLDGVDIVWTAPVEGHDPRCIVGWYRNARIYRHRQLFNGQYPTARHKDDEIQSFRVKARNDDAVLLPTKERTLTLGRGPGWSGQASWWYAQDTQNADARRFVRGVQKLLNGAAAPSSTDRNGGRGGGKAGRATPDDYSRYVNAYEAVISPRHDKLQRRFEAFLSRTDPGVRFLQTFRDDLRYVDSKGLAVMAEIKPTEPATLRFAIRTAIGQLLDYKQQQQWPSRQLIVVETAVSNADDRALAFASGFGLAWPDEDRGFTIIWPK
;
A
#
# COMPACT_ATOMS: atom_id res chain seq x y z
N MET A 1 8.15 19.51 34.34
CA MET A 1 8.40 18.88 33.03
C MET A 1 7.79 19.78 31.98
N GLN A 2 8.56 20.20 31.00
CA GLN A 2 8.06 21.03 29.90
C GLN A 2 7.14 20.15 29.04
N GLU A 3 5.92 20.62 28.77
CA GLU A 3 4.95 19.87 27.98
C GLU A 3 5.45 19.77 26.53
N MET A 4 5.55 18.56 25.98
CA MET A 4 6.02 18.38 24.60
C MET A 4 4.98 18.96 23.62
N PRO A 5 5.43 19.68 22.58
CA PRO A 5 4.53 20.23 21.58
C PRO A 5 3.85 19.10 20.79
N ILE A 6 2.55 19.25 20.52
CA ILE A 6 1.74 18.27 19.77
C ILE A 6 1.39 18.83 18.39
N LEU A 7 1.57 18.01 17.37
CA LEU A 7 1.07 18.23 16.02
C LEU A 7 0.07 17.12 15.65
N PHE A 8 -1.14 17.51 15.26
CA PHE A 8 -2.12 16.58 14.69
C PHE A 8 -1.92 16.51 13.18
N CYS A 9 -1.87 15.30 12.62
CA CYS A 9 -1.64 15.05 11.20
C CYS A 9 -2.77 14.16 10.64
N ASN A 10 -3.50 14.72 9.69
CA ASN A 10 -4.58 14.04 8.97
C ASN A 10 -4.01 13.15 7.87
N ILE A 11 -4.42 11.88 7.90
CA ILE A 11 -4.08 10.85 6.92
C ILE A 11 -5.34 10.08 6.49
N ALA A 12 -5.24 9.28 5.45
CA ALA A 12 -6.25 8.30 5.05
C ALA A 12 -6.40 7.21 6.12
N TRP A 13 -7.55 6.55 6.14
CA TRP A 13 -7.82 5.45 7.05
C TRP A 13 -7.27 4.14 6.51
N MET A 14 -6.44 3.48 7.32
CA MET A 14 -5.97 2.12 7.10
C MET A 14 -5.94 1.38 8.45
N LYS A 15 -6.05 0.06 8.42
CA LYS A 15 -5.99 -0.80 9.60
C LYS A 15 -4.55 -0.96 10.07
N HIS A 16 -3.58 -1.09 9.17
CA HIS A 16 -2.21 -1.46 9.53
C HIS A 16 -1.14 -0.41 9.23
N TYR A 17 -1.33 0.45 8.21
CA TYR A 17 -0.31 1.41 7.77
C TYR A 17 1.08 0.79 7.63
N ALA A 18 1.10 -0.43 7.10
CA ALA A 18 2.30 -1.24 6.93
C ALA A 18 2.49 -1.65 5.47
N GLY A 19 1.87 -0.92 4.54
CA GLY A 19 2.07 -1.05 3.10
C GLY A 19 0.79 -1.25 2.32
N ARG A 20 0.95 -1.19 1.00
CA ARG A 20 -0.16 -1.36 0.05
C ARG A 20 -0.80 -2.72 0.24
N ASN A 21 -2.10 -2.72 0.51
CA ASN A 21 -2.88 -3.93 0.74
C ASN A 21 -4.30 -3.70 0.23
N SER A 22 -4.75 -4.50 -0.74
CA SER A 22 -6.08 -4.39 -1.32
C SER A 22 -7.23 -4.66 -0.33
N LYS A 23 -6.96 -5.37 0.77
CA LYS A 23 -7.92 -5.60 1.87
C LYS A 23 -7.87 -4.52 2.95
N ASP A 24 -6.91 -3.61 2.82
CA ASP A 24 -6.69 -2.46 3.69
C ASP A 24 -6.28 -1.22 2.89
N PRO A 25 -7.07 -0.82 1.86
CA PRO A 25 -6.72 0.32 1.03
C PRO A 25 -6.84 1.62 1.86
N PRO A 26 -6.11 2.69 1.50
CA PRO A 26 -6.33 4.00 2.10
C PRO A 26 -7.76 4.49 1.80
N LEU A 27 -8.53 4.74 2.86
CA LEU A 27 -9.92 5.21 2.76
C LEU A 27 -10.04 6.67 3.23
N GLY A 28 -10.64 7.52 2.40
CA GLY A 28 -10.71 8.96 2.66
C GLY A 28 -9.35 9.65 2.50
N GLY A 29 -9.22 10.93 2.86
CA GLY A 29 -7.94 11.65 2.82
C GLY A 29 -7.80 12.77 1.78
N GLY A 30 -8.82 13.05 0.97
CA GLY A 30 -8.79 14.10 -0.06
C GLY A 30 -9.01 13.51 -1.46
N GLY A 31 -8.79 14.31 -2.51
CA GLY A 31 -9.00 13.88 -3.91
C GLY A 31 -7.95 12.90 -4.44
N PHE A 32 -6.72 12.97 -3.94
CA PHE A 32 -5.57 12.18 -4.41
C PHE A 32 -5.70 10.66 -4.22
N PRO A 33 -6.15 10.15 -3.04
CA PRO A 33 -6.38 8.71 -2.84
C PRO A 33 -7.41 8.12 -3.82
N ARG A 34 -8.34 8.94 -4.35
CA ARG A 34 -9.43 8.49 -5.22
C ARG A 34 -9.04 8.38 -6.70
N SER A 35 -8.03 9.12 -7.16
CA SER A 35 -7.68 9.18 -8.58
C SER A 35 -6.55 8.22 -8.97
N GLU A 36 -5.61 7.92 -8.07
CA GLU A 36 -4.40 7.18 -8.43
C GLU A 36 -4.10 5.93 -7.57
N GLY A 37 -4.89 5.66 -6.53
CA GLY A 37 -4.81 4.40 -5.76
C GLY A 37 -3.56 4.24 -4.89
N TYR A 38 -2.80 5.32 -4.66
CA TYR A 38 -1.63 5.34 -3.77
C TYR A 38 -1.70 6.51 -2.77
N CYS A 39 -1.12 6.33 -1.57
CA CYS A 39 -0.98 7.37 -0.55
C CYS A 39 0.39 7.31 0.13
N GLY A 40 1.01 8.47 0.39
CA GLY A 40 2.32 8.52 1.03
C GLY A 40 2.34 7.97 2.47
N GLU A 41 1.19 8.01 3.16
CA GLU A 41 1.02 7.50 4.53
C GLU A 41 0.92 5.98 4.70
N GLU A 42 0.95 5.20 3.62
CA GLU A 42 0.74 3.73 3.63
C GLU A 42 1.71 2.97 4.54
N LEU A 43 2.89 3.55 4.81
CA LEU A 43 3.97 2.95 5.60
C LEU A 43 4.21 3.63 6.95
N ASN A 44 3.32 4.53 7.38
CA ASN A 44 3.52 5.30 8.61
C ASN A 44 3.80 4.42 9.84
N PHE A 45 3.30 3.20 9.94
CA PHE A 45 3.54 2.34 11.11
C PHE A 45 4.38 1.10 10.77
N LEU A 46 5.05 1.09 9.61
CA LEU A 46 6.04 0.07 9.30
C LEU A 46 7.33 0.33 10.08
N LYS A 47 7.60 -0.54 11.06
CA LYS A 47 8.88 -0.58 11.77
C LYS A 47 10.01 -0.98 10.81
N CYS A 48 11.03 -0.13 10.70
CA CYS A 48 12.16 -0.35 9.79
C CYS A 48 13.35 -0.99 10.51
N ASN A 49 14.25 -1.59 9.73
CA ASN A 49 15.44 -2.29 10.23
C ASN A 49 16.47 -1.35 10.89
N ASP A 50 16.42 -0.06 10.57
CA ASP A 50 17.26 0.97 11.18
C ASP A 50 16.76 1.45 12.56
N GLY A 51 15.66 0.88 13.06
CA GLY A 51 15.10 1.19 14.37
C GLY A 51 14.08 2.33 14.37
N PHE A 52 13.64 2.80 13.20
CA PHE A 52 12.73 3.93 13.07
C PHE A 52 11.46 3.62 12.27
N VAL A 53 10.44 4.43 12.49
CA VAL A 53 9.29 4.61 11.59
C VAL A 53 9.41 5.95 10.89
N TYR A 54 8.85 6.02 9.67
CA TYR A 54 8.87 7.19 8.82
C TYR A 54 7.44 7.60 8.50
N GLY A 55 7.03 8.76 9.00
CA GLY A 55 5.66 9.27 8.87
C GLY A 55 5.52 10.27 7.74
N HIS A 56 4.42 10.15 7.01
CA HIS A 56 4.01 11.02 5.92
C HIS A 56 2.60 11.56 6.18
N PHE A 57 2.39 12.83 5.82
CA PHE A 57 1.07 13.44 5.66
C PHE A 57 1.16 14.46 4.53
N GLU A 58 0.06 14.70 3.84
CA GLU A 58 0.11 15.53 2.65
C GLU A 58 0.29 17.02 2.99
N THR A 59 1.30 17.63 2.36
CA THR A 59 1.63 19.04 2.45
C THR A 59 1.45 19.78 1.11
N ILE A 60 1.35 19.05 0.00
CA ILE A 60 1.12 19.59 -1.34
C ILE A 60 -0.29 20.16 -1.44
N LYS A 61 -0.40 21.33 -2.08
CA LYS A 61 -1.67 21.93 -2.49
C LYS A 61 -1.49 22.56 -3.87
N GLY A 62 -2.07 21.94 -4.90
CA GLY A 62 -1.73 22.31 -6.28
C GLY A 62 -0.26 21.98 -6.55
N ASP A 63 0.50 22.94 -7.03
CA ASP A 63 1.93 22.78 -7.33
C ASP A 63 2.86 23.15 -6.16
N ASP A 64 2.32 23.58 -5.02
CA ASP A 64 3.09 24.06 -3.87
C ASP A 64 3.22 23.00 -2.77
N ASP A 65 4.45 22.55 -2.49
CA ASP A 65 4.76 21.71 -1.32
C ASP A 65 4.99 22.59 -0.09
N ARG A 66 3.91 22.82 0.66
CA ARG A 66 3.90 23.75 1.79
C ARG A 66 4.90 23.33 2.87
N GLN A 67 5.51 24.34 3.49
CA GLN A 67 6.38 24.14 4.64
C GLN A 67 5.56 23.92 5.91
N VAL A 68 6.03 23.03 6.78
CA VAL A 68 5.50 22.90 8.14
C VAL A 68 6.19 23.98 8.99
N CYS A 69 5.40 24.91 9.52
CA CYS A 69 5.86 25.99 10.41
C CYS A 69 6.29 25.45 11.78
N ILE A 70 7.41 24.72 11.83
CA ILE A 70 7.93 24.08 13.06
C ILE A 70 8.34 25.09 14.14
N GLU A 71 8.52 26.37 13.80
CA GLU A 71 8.68 27.45 14.78
C GLU A 71 7.48 27.59 15.71
N ARG A 72 6.27 27.20 15.26
CA ARG A 72 5.08 27.15 16.11
C ARG A 72 5.12 26.02 17.14
N LEU A 73 6.06 25.08 16.98
CA LEU A 73 6.30 23.98 17.90
C LEU A 73 7.51 24.26 18.81
N GLY A 74 8.15 25.44 18.68
CA GLY A 74 9.29 25.85 19.50
C GLY A 74 10.65 25.80 18.80
N ALA A 75 10.70 25.51 17.50
CA ALA A 75 11.94 25.58 16.72
C ALA A 75 12.35 27.04 16.43
N GLY A 76 13.64 27.25 16.12
CA GLY A 76 14.13 28.49 15.52
C GLY A 76 13.61 28.68 14.09
N ARG A 77 13.56 29.94 13.64
CA ARG A 77 13.08 30.29 12.28
C ARG A 77 13.91 29.69 11.16
N SER A 78 15.20 29.45 11.39
CA SER A 78 16.14 28.85 10.43
C SER A 78 16.25 27.33 10.55
N ASP A 79 15.66 26.73 11.58
CA ASP A 79 15.80 25.30 11.83
C ASP A 79 15.07 24.50 10.74
N GLN A 80 15.70 23.40 10.32
CA GLN A 80 15.18 22.52 9.27
C GLN A 80 14.35 21.37 9.84
N TYR A 81 14.51 21.08 11.13
CA TYR A 81 13.77 20.06 11.86
C TYR A 81 13.67 20.43 13.35
N LEU A 82 12.76 19.76 14.05
CA LEU A 82 12.61 19.84 15.50
C LEU A 82 12.46 18.43 16.06
N ASP A 83 13.23 18.10 17.10
CA ASP A 83 13.10 16.88 17.89
C ASP A 83 12.19 17.11 19.11
N GLY A 84 11.68 16.04 19.72
CA GLY A 84 10.87 16.14 20.93
C GLY A 84 9.43 16.57 20.68
N VAL A 85 8.87 16.24 19.51
CA VAL A 85 7.49 16.56 19.14
C VAL A 85 6.64 15.31 19.19
N ASP A 86 5.44 15.42 19.75
CA ASP A 86 4.43 14.38 19.68
C ASP A 86 3.58 14.54 18.42
N ILE A 87 3.56 13.51 17.59
CA ILE A 87 2.77 13.49 16.35
C ILE A 87 1.55 12.60 16.56
N VAL A 88 0.36 13.18 16.45
CA VAL A 88 -0.91 12.46 16.62
C VAL A 88 -1.56 12.29 15.25
N TRP A 89 -1.72 11.04 14.84
CA TRP A 89 -2.28 10.69 13.53
C TRP A 89 -3.79 10.59 13.62
N THR A 90 -4.49 11.27 12.71
CA THR A 90 -5.95 11.31 12.65
C THR A 90 -6.46 10.89 11.28
N ALA A 91 -7.51 10.07 11.23
CA ALA A 91 -8.07 9.58 9.98
C ALA A 91 -9.61 9.53 10.03
N PRO A 92 -10.30 9.65 8.88
CA PRO A 92 -11.75 9.50 8.82
C PRO A 92 -12.14 8.04 9.11
N VAL A 93 -13.05 7.78 10.04
CA VAL A 93 -13.48 6.42 10.40
C VAL A 93 -13.99 5.67 9.16
N GLU A 94 -13.25 4.63 8.76
CA GLU A 94 -13.52 3.84 7.56
C GLU A 94 -13.71 4.69 6.29
N GLY A 95 -13.01 5.81 6.19
CA GLY A 95 -13.10 6.73 5.05
C GLY A 95 -14.18 7.81 5.18
N HIS A 96 -14.96 7.79 6.25
CA HIS A 96 -16.01 8.75 6.54
C HIS A 96 -15.69 9.57 7.79
N ASP A 97 -15.99 10.86 7.74
CA ASP A 97 -15.93 11.66 8.97
C ASP A 97 -17.04 11.23 9.95
N PRO A 98 -16.88 11.43 11.28
CA PRO A 98 -15.81 12.19 11.93
C PRO A 98 -14.45 11.51 11.85
N ARG A 99 -13.38 12.31 11.93
CA ARG A 99 -12.03 11.77 12.11
C ARG A 99 -11.84 11.28 13.53
N CYS A 100 -11.02 10.27 13.73
CA CYS A 100 -10.54 9.86 15.04
C CYS A 100 -9.03 9.68 15.06
N ILE A 101 -8.46 9.60 16.27
CA ILE A 101 -7.06 9.27 16.48
C ILE A 101 -6.83 7.80 16.12
N VAL A 102 -5.89 7.54 15.22
CA VAL A 102 -5.49 6.18 14.82
C VAL A 102 -4.22 5.71 15.52
N GLY A 103 -3.40 6.63 16.02
CA GLY A 103 -2.13 6.34 16.66
C GLY A 103 -1.31 7.60 16.84
N TRP A 104 -0.08 7.42 17.33
CA TRP A 104 0.83 8.54 17.58
C TRP A 104 2.28 8.09 17.50
N TYR A 105 3.17 9.06 17.30
CA TYR A 105 4.59 8.91 17.60
C TYR A 105 4.94 9.85 18.75
N ARG A 106 5.65 9.32 19.75
CA ARG A 106 6.24 10.10 20.84
C ARG A 106 7.64 10.57 20.44
N ASN A 107 8.06 11.70 20.99
CA ASN A 107 9.45 12.17 20.89
C ASN A 107 10.01 12.14 19.44
N ALA A 108 9.16 12.49 18.48
CA ALA A 108 9.49 12.40 17.06
C ALA A 108 10.29 13.61 16.59
N ARG A 109 11.00 13.43 15.48
CA ARG A 109 11.55 14.48 14.65
C ARG A 109 10.53 14.88 13.59
N ILE A 110 10.21 16.16 13.48
CA ILE A 110 9.42 16.75 12.38
C ILE A 110 10.32 17.63 11.52
N TYR A 111 10.18 17.56 10.20
CA TYR A 111 10.95 18.37 9.25
C TYR A 111 10.11 19.51 8.66
N ARG A 112 10.73 20.69 8.52
CA ARG A 112 10.13 21.87 7.86
C ARG A 112 9.76 21.57 6.41
N HIS A 113 10.64 20.84 5.72
CA HIS A 113 10.51 20.44 4.31
C HIS A 113 10.38 18.92 4.18
N ARG A 114 9.78 18.47 3.08
CA ARG A 114 9.69 17.05 2.72
C ARG A 114 11.10 16.48 2.57
N GLN A 115 11.34 15.33 3.19
CA GLN A 115 12.59 14.60 3.06
C GLN A 115 12.41 13.47 2.06
N LEU A 116 13.43 13.25 1.22
CA LEU A 116 13.45 12.16 0.26
C LEU A 116 14.41 11.06 0.74
N PHE A 117 14.06 9.80 0.50
CA PHE A 117 14.97 8.68 0.75
C PHE A 117 16.13 8.62 -0.26
N ASN A 118 16.04 9.32 -1.39
CA ASN A 118 17.10 9.41 -2.40
C ASN A 118 17.68 8.04 -2.82
N GLY A 119 16.80 7.04 -2.99
CA GLY A 119 17.19 5.67 -3.35
C GLY A 119 17.72 4.81 -2.19
N GLN A 120 17.94 5.41 -1.01
CA GLN A 120 18.34 4.71 0.22
C GLN A 120 17.11 4.46 1.10
N TYR A 121 16.33 3.45 0.71
CA TYR A 121 15.09 3.10 1.38
C TYR A 121 15.34 2.36 2.70
N PRO A 122 14.58 2.66 3.77
CA PRO A 122 14.77 2.05 5.08
C PRO A 122 14.30 0.58 5.12
N THR A 123 13.42 0.18 4.20
CA THR A 123 13.04 -1.22 3.94
C THR A 123 12.80 -1.45 2.46
N ALA A 124 12.86 -2.72 2.03
CA ALA A 124 12.44 -3.12 0.69
C ALA A 124 11.00 -2.64 0.39
N ARG A 125 10.10 -2.73 1.37
CA ARG A 125 8.72 -2.27 1.23
C ARG A 125 8.58 -0.78 0.91
N HIS A 126 9.44 0.09 1.43
CA HIS A 126 9.43 1.51 1.02
C HIS A 126 9.80 1.70 -0.45
N LYS A 127 10.71 0.87 -0.96
CA LYS A 127 11.07 0.86 -2.37
C LYS A 127 9.94 0.27 -3.23
N ASP A 128 9.39 -0.87 -2.81
CA ASP A 128 8.38 -1.63 -3.54
C ASP A 128 7.04 -0.90 -3.63
N ASP A 129 6.63 -0.24 -2.54
CA ASP A 129 5.43 0.61 -2.47
C ASP A 129 5.73 2.04 -2.97
N GLU A 130 6.91 2.28 -3.54
CA GLU A 130 7.32 3.57 -4.12
C GLU A 130 7.15 4.77 -3.17
N ILE A 131 7.29 4.53 -1.86
CA ILE A 131 7.23 5.59 -0.85
C ILE A 131 8.58 6.30 -0.81
N GLN A 132 8.67 7.41 -1.54
CA GLN A 132 9.92 8.13 -1.73
C GLN A 132 10.21 9.18 -0.67
N SER A 133 9.21 9.58 0.13
CA SER A 133 9.34 10.74 1.01
C SER A 133 8.66 10.60 2.36
N PHE A 134 9.16 11.34 3.34
CA PHE A 134 8.62 11.43 4.70
C PHE A 134 8.72 12.86 5.24
N ARG A 135 7.92 13.14 6.27
CA ARG A 135 7.90 14.41 7.02
C ARG A 135 8.31 14.23 8.48
N VAL A 136 8.17 13.01 9.00
CA VAL A 136 8.35 12.69 10.41
C VAL A 136 9.24 11.46 10.53
N LYS A 137 10.11 11.42 11.55
CA LYS A 137 10.89 10.24 11.92
C LYS A 137 10.78 10.00 13.43
N ALA A 138 10.50 8.78 13.84
CA ALA A 138 10.41 8.41 15.26
C ALA A 138 10.99 7.02 15.52
N ARG A 139 11.38 6.72 16.76
CA ARG A 139 11.83 5.37 17.13
C ARG A 139 10.67 4.38 17.01
N ASN A 140 10.98 3.14 16.65
CA ASN A 140 9.99 2.06 16.57
C ASN A 140 9.18 1.87 17.86
N ASP A 141 9.80 2.10 19.02
CA ASP A 141 9.17 1.88 20.33
C ASP A 141 8.34 3.09 20.79
N ASP A 142 8.57 4.25 20.18
CA ASP A 142 7.81 5.47 20.43
C ASP A 142 6.58 5.60 19.51
N ALA A 143 6.44 4.70 18.54
CA ALA A 143 5.34 4.67 17.58
C ALA A 143 4.27 3.66 17.97
N VAL A 144 3.05 4.14 18.19
CA VAL A 144 1.89 3.33 18.60
C VAL A 144 0.77 3.48 17.59
N LEU A 145 0.40 2.37 16.96
CA LEU A 145 -0.83 2.25 16.17
C LEU A 145 -1.93 1.65 17.05
N LEU A 146 -3.06 2.33 17.16
CA LEU A 146 -4.22 1.78 17.86
C LEU A 146 -4.90 0.70 17.01
N PRO A 147 -5.26 -0.45 17.61
CA PRO A 147 -6.20 -1.39 17.00
C PRO A 147 -7.49 -0.67 16.60
N THR A 148 -8.10 -1.05 15.47
CA THR A 148 -9.29 -0.34 14.95
C THR A 148 -10.41 -0.18 15.97
N LYS A 149 -10.62 -1.16 16.84
CA LYS A 149 -11.63 -1.14 17.91
C LYS A 149 -11.36 -0.12 19.01
N GLU A 150 -10.12 0.33 19.15
CA GLU A 150 -9.68 1.29 20.18
C GLU A 150 -9.61 2.73 19.64
N ARG A 151 -9.86 2.93 18.34
CA ARG A 151 -9.84 4.25 17.67
C ARG A 151 -11.14 5.02 17.91
N THR A 152 -11.46 5.24 19.18
CA THR A 152 -12.75 5.81 19.63
C THR A 152 -12.70 7.33 19.86
N LEU A 153 -11.51 7.93 19.91
CA LEU A 153 -11.33 9.36 20.18
C LEU A 153 -11.55 10.19 18.91
N THR A 154 -12.80 10.64 18.70
CA THR A 154 -13.21 11.43 17.53
C THR A 154 -12.99 12.93 17.71
N LEU A 155 -12.64 13.61 16.62
CA LEU A 155 -12.47 15.05 16.53
C LEU A 155 -13.81 15.74 16.21
N GLY A 156 -14.01 16.93 16.78
CA GLY A 156 -15.10 17.82 16.39
C GLY A 156 -14.85 18.51 15.04
N ARG A 157 -15.84 19.30 14.60
CA ARG A 157 -15.76 20.11 13.36
C ARG A 157 -15.99 21.59 13.67
N GLY A 158 -15.55 22.44 12.74
CA GLY A 158 -15.84 23.87 12.73
C GLY A 158 -14.66 24.75 13.17
N PRO A 159 -14.89 26.07 13.31
CA PRO A 159 -13.85 27.02 13.65
C PRO A 159 -13.10 26.63 14.94
N GLY A 160 -11.77 26.57 14.85
CA GLY A 160 -10.88 26.20 15.95
C GLY A 160 -10.58 24.70 16.09
N TRP A 161 -11.17 23.85 15.25
CA TRP A 161 -10.74 22.46 15.01
C TRP A 161 -9.84 22.38 13.75
N SER A 162 -9.45 21.17 13.33
CA SER A 162 -8.57 20.98 12.16
C SER A 162 -9.10 21.72 10.93
N GLY A 163 -8.28 22.63 10.39
CA GLY A 163 -8.63 23.43 9.22
C GLY A 163 -8.47 22.68 7.89
N GLN A 164 -8.35 23.44 6.80
CA GLN A 164 -8.19 22.89 5.43
C GLN A 164 -6.82 22.22 5.19
N ALA A 165 -5.83 22.46 6.05
CA ALA A 165 -4.54 21.78 5.96
C ALA A 165 -4.63 20.37 6.54
N SER A 166 -3.80 19.45 6.04
CA SER A 166 -3.70 18.09 6.57
C SER A 166 -2.97 18.02 7.92
N TRP A 167 -2.70 19.15 8.57
CA TRP A 167 -2.12 19.19 9.91
C TRP A 167 -2.66 20.37 10.72
N TRP A 168 -2.57 20.26 12.04
CA TRP A 168 -3.10 21.22 13.00
C TRP A 168 -2.24 21.28 14.25
N TYR A 169 -1.85 22.50 14.65
CA TYR A 169 -1.04 22.76 15.85
C TYR A 169 -1.93 22.78 17.09
N ALA A 170 -1.62 21.93 18.06
CA ALA A 170 -2.38 21.85 19.30
C ALA A 170 -2.42 23.19 20.05
N GLN A 171 -1.33 23.97 19.98
CA GLN A 171 -1.18 25.26 20.66
C GLN A 171 -2.04 26.38 20.04
N ASP A 172 -2.39 26.25 18.75
CA ASP A 172 -3.23 27.24 18.04
C ASP A 172 -4.73 27.07 18.36
N THR A 173 -5.08 26.13 19.24
CA THR A 173 -6.46 25.74 19.51
C THR A 173 -7.18 26.76 20.39
N GLN A 174 -8.06 27.55 19.78
CA GLN A 174 -8.84 28.57 20.50
C GLN A 174 -10.25 28.10 20.92
N ASN A 175 -10.81 27.08 20.24
CA ASN A 175 -12.13 26.54 20.59
C ASN A 175 -12.07 25.77 21.92
N ALA A 176 -13.07 25.96 22.79
CA ALA A 176 -13.08 25.37 24.13
C ALA A 176 -13.13 23.84 24.12
N ASP A 177 -13.93 23.25 23.23
CA ASP A 177 -14.06 21.79 23.08
C ASP A 177 -12.80 21.20 22.47
N ALA A 178 -12.25 21.85 21.45
CA ALA A 178 -10.98 21.46 20.85
C ALA A 178 -9.83 21.49 21.88
N ARG A 179 -9.76 22.53 22.73
CA ARG A 179 -8.79 22.57 23.85
C ARG A 179 -8.99 21.44 24.85
N ARG A 180 -10.25 21.10 25.16
CA ARG A 180 -10.56 19.99 26.07
C ARG A 180 -10.11 18.66 25.47
N PHE A 181 -10.33 18.47 24.17
CA PHE A 181 -9.84 17.32 23.42
C PHE A 181 -8.31 17.23 23.45
N VAL A 182 -7.61 18.31 23.08
CA VAL A 182 -6.14 18.39 23.12
C VAL A 182 -5.59 18.02 24.49
N ARG A 183 -6.16 18.55 25.58
CA ARG A 183 -5.76 18.19 26.96
C ARG A 183 -6.02 16.71 27.28
N GLY A 184 -7.11 16.15 26.77
CA GLY A 184 -7.40 14.71 26.90
C GLY A 184 -6.33 13.86 26.22
N VAL A 185 -5.90 14.26 25.02
CA VAL A 185 -4.82 13.60 24.27
C VAL A 185 -3.48 13.76 25.01
N GLN A 186 -3.12 14.95 25.48
CA GLN A 186 -1.91 15.17 26.29
C GLN A 186 -1.86 14.22 27.50
N LYS A 187 -2.97 14.06 28.22
CA LYS A 187 -3.07 13.13 29.35
C LYS A 187 -2.88 11.68 28.91
N LEU A 188 -3.56 11.25 27.86
CA LEU A 188 -3.43 9.90 27.29
C LEU A 188 -1.97 9.59 26.96
N LEU A 189 -1.29 10.50 26.26
CA LEU A 189 0.09 10.28 25.84
C LEU A 189 1.09 10.30 27.00
N ASN A 190 0.77 11.00 28.09
CA ASN A 190 1.56 11.03 29.32
C ASN A 190 1.24 9.87 30.28
N GLY A 191 0.42 8.90 29.86
CA GLY A 191 0.08 7.72 30.66
C GLY A 191 -0.98 7.97 31.75
N ALA A 192 -1.65 9.13 31.73
CA ALA A 192 -2.81 9.38 32.58
C ALA A 192 -4.06 8.87 31.85
N ALA A 193 -4.81 7.96 32.49
CA ALA A 193 -6.01 7.34 31.93
C ALA A 193 -6.93 8.37 31.24
N ALA A 194 -7.31 8.09 30.00
CA ALA A 194 -8.26 8.90 29.25
C ALA A 194 -9.58 9.02 30.02
N PRO A 195 -10.29 10.17 29.96
CA PRO A 195 -11.64 10.24 30.46
C PRO A 195 -12.54 9.34 29.60
N SER A 196 -13.07 8.28 30.23
CA SER A 196 -13.95 7.30 29.60
C SER A 196 -15.26 7.95 29.15
N SER A 197 -15.60 7.79 27.87
CA SER A 197 -16.98 7.91 27.40
C SER A 197 -17.67 6.55 27.58
N THR A 198 -18.44 6.46 28.68
CA THR A 198 -19.61 5.62 28.96
C THR A 198 -19.74 4.20 28.35
N ASP A 199 -19.78 3.24 29.27
CA ASP A 199 -20.15 1.82 29.21
C ASP A 199 -21.19 1.37 28.17
N ARG A 200 -20.97 0.14 27.65
CA ARG A 200 -21.91 -0.99 27.81
C ARG A 200 -21.20 -2.34 27.55
N ASN A 201 -21.39 -3.26 28.51
CA ASN A 201 -21.12 -4.71 28.56
C ASN A 201 -21.15 -5.44 27.20
N GLY A 202 -20.41 -6.51 26.92
CA GLY A 202 -19.69 -7.49 27.75
C GLY A 202 -19.84 -8.86 27.08
N GLY A 203 -18.76 -9.65 26.97
CA GLY A 203 -18.85 -11.00 26.40
C GLY A 203 -17.50 -11.66 26.14
N ARG A 204 -17.04 -12.50 27.08
CA ARG A 204 -15.87 -13.37 27.00
C ARG A 204 -16.17 -14.63 26.17
N GLY A 205 -15.16 -15.14 25.47
CA GLY A 205 -15.12 -16.53 24.98
C GLY A 205 -13.75 -16.86 24.40
N GLY A 206 -13.03 -17.78 25.04
CA GLY A 206 -11.69 -18.25 24.61
C GLY A 206 -11.72 -19.59 23.89
N GLY A 207 -10.59 -19.96 23.28
CA GLY A 207 -10.33 -21.30 22.73
C GLY A 207 -9.06 -21.35 21.86
N LYS A 208 -8.13 -22.25 22.21
CA LYS A 208 -6.85 -22.55 21.52
C LYS A 208 -6.95 -23.83 20.66
N ALA A 209 -5.92 -24.02 19.82
CA ALA A 209 -5.46 -25.21 19.06
C ALA A 209 -6.11 -25.41 17.67
N GLY A 210 -5.45 -25.75 16.56
CA GLY A 210 -4.04 -26.03 16.24
C GLY A 210 -3.94 -26.75 14.86
N ARG A 211 -2.84 -26.50 14.12
CA ARG A 211 -2.17 -27.32 13.06
C ARG A 211 -2.48 -27.16 11.54
N ALA A 212 -1.41 -26.70 10.86
CA ALA A 212 -0.81 -27.07 9.55
C ALA A 212 -1.47 -26.76 8.18
N THR A 213 -0.83 -25.75 7.53
CA THR A 213 -0.51 -25.55 6.08
C THR A 213 -1.62 -25.59 5.01
N PRO A 214 -2.50 -24.58 5.02
CA PRO A 214 -2.99 -23.88 3.83
C PRO A 214 -2.10 -22.67 3.45
N ASP A 215 -1.15 -22.36 4.33
CA ASP A 215 -0.51 -21.05 4.46
C ASP A 215 0.42 -20.70 3.29
N ASP A 216 1.20 -21.64 2.75
CA ASP A 216 2.09 -21.32 1.61
C ASP A 216 1.31 -21.12 0.31
N TYR A 217 0.22 -21.87 0.10
CA TYR A 217 -0.61 -21.68 -1.09
C TYR A 217 -1.33 -20.35 -1.02
N SER A 218 -1.98 -20.07 0.11
CA SER A 218 -2.65 -18.80 0.33
C SER A 218 -1.68 -17.62 0.35
N ARG A 219 -0.48 -17.76 0.93
CA ARG A 219 0.56 -16.71 0.89
C ARG A 219 1.04 -16.46 -0.53
N TYR A 220 1.19 -17.49 -1.35
CA TYR A 220 1.58 -17.30 -2.73
C TYR A 220 0.49 -16.57 -3.53
N VAL A 221 -0.78 -17.03 -3.48
CA VAL A 221 -1.89 -16.32 -4.15
C VAL A 221 -1.94 -14.87 -3.68
N ASN A 222 -1.88 -14.64 -2.36
CA ASN A 222 -1.96 -13.31 -1.77
C ASN A 222 -0.73 -12.43 -2.05
N ALA A 223 0.45 -13.01 -2.30
CA ALA A 223 1.69 -12.27 -2.58
C ALA A 223 1.91 -11.98 -4.06
N TYR A 224 1.38 -12.80 -4.98
CA TYR A 224 1.67 -12.69 -6.42
C TYR A 224 0.47 -12.33 -7.30
N GLU A 225 -0.79 -12.55 -6.91
CA GLU A 225 -1.95 -12.06 -7.70
C GLU A 225 -2.35 -10.61 -7.37
N ALA A 226 -2.05 -10.13 -6.16
CA ALA A 226 -2.48 -8.81 -5.69
C ALA A 226 -1.47 -7.69 -5.96
N VAL A 227 -0.36 -8.00 -6.64
CA VAL A 227 0.77 -7.08 -6.85
C VAL A 227 1.05 -7.04 -8.35
N ILE A 228 0.54 -6.03 -9.05
CA ILE A 228 1.11 -5.64 -10.35
C ILE A 228 2.49 -5.06 -10.03
N SER A 229 3.47 -5.96 -9.92
CA SER A 229 4.85 -5.64 -9.65
C SER A 229 5.44 -4.88 -10.84
N PRO A 230 6.46 -4.02 -10.65
CA PRO A 230 7.29 -3.53 -11.75
C PRO A 230 7.86 -4.67 -12.63
N ARG A 231 8.01 -5.89 -12.08
CA ARG A 231 8.37 -7.08 -12.85
C ARG A 231 7.26 -7.54 -13.80
N HIS A 232 6.00 -7.33 -13.45
CA HIS A 232 4.84 -7.67 -14.29
C HIS A 232 4.80 -6.76 -15.51
N ASP A 233 4.79 -5.45 -15.32
CA ASP A 233 4.88 -4.46 -16.42
C ASP A 233 6.15 -4.66 -17.26
N LYS A 234 7.31 -4.92 -16.63
CA LYS A 234 8.55 -5.18 -17.38
C LYS A 234 8.48 -6.46 -18.21
N LEU A 235 7.93 -7.55 -17.66
CA LEU A 235 7.76 -8.80 -18.40
C LEU A 235 6.77 -8.62 -19.55
N GLN A 236 5.67 -7.92 -19.29
CA GLN A 236 4.66 -7.58 -20.29
C GLN A 236 5.25 -6.77 -21.44
N ARG A 237 5.89 -5.63 -21.15
CA ARG A 237 6.54 -4.80 -22.17
C ARG A 237 7.59 -5.56 -22.97
N ARG A 238 8.38 -6.43 -22.31
CA ARG A 238 9.35 -7.29 -23.02
C ARG A 238 8.66 -8.25 -23.97
N PHE A 239 7.54 -8.84 -23.56
CA PHE A 239 6.79 -9.77 -24.38
C PHE A 239 6.08 -9.08 -25.55
N GLU A 240 5.46 -7.92 -25.31
CA GLU A 240 4.88 -7.07 -26.36
C GLU A 240 5.92 -6.64 -27.40
N ALA A 241 7.09 -6.15 -26.95
CA ALA A 241 8.19 -5.78 -27.84
C ALA A 241 8.71 -6.98 -28.64
N PHE A 242 8.76 -8.17 -28.03
CA PHE A 242 9.07 -9.39 -28.74
C PHE A 242 8.04 -9.69 -29.83
N LEU A 243 6.75 -9.68 -29.51
CA LEU A 243 5.67 -9.93 -30.48
C LEU A 243 5.73 -8.96 -31.65
N SER A 244 5.85 -7.65 -31.40
CA SER A 244 5.95 -6.64 -32.45
C SER A 244 7.17 -6.80 -33.35
N ARG A 245 8.29 -7.29 -32.79
CA ARG A 245 9.51 -7.56 -33.56
C ARG A 245 9.38 -8.81 -34.42
N THR A 246 8.76 -9.88 -33.91
CA THR A 246 8.65 -11.17 -34.60
C THR A 246 7.47 -11.24 -35.56
N ASP A 247 6.43 -10.47 -35.31
CA ASP A 247 5.24 -10.39 -36.15
C ASP A 247 4.82 -8.92 -36.32
N PRO A 248 5.34 -8.22 -37.35
CA PRO A 248 5.02 -6.81 -37.60
C PRO A 248 3.53 -6.53 -37.82
N GLY A 249 2.73 -7.55 -38.14
CA GLY A 249 1.28 -7.44 -38.32
C GLY A 249 0.47 -7.66 -37.04
N VAL A 250 1.11 -7.87 -35.88
CA VAL A 250 0.42 -8.10 -34.61
C VAL A 250 -0.38 -6.87 -34.20
N ARG A 251 -1.61 -7.11 -33.74
CA ARG A 251 -2.49 -6.05 -33.22
C ARG A 251 -2.85 -6.33 -31.78
N PHE A 252 -2.54 -5.40 -30.89
CA PHE A 252 -2.95 -5.46 -29.49
C PHE A 252 -4.39 -4.98 -29.34
N LEU A 253 -5.20 -5.75 -28.61
CA LEU A 253 -6.60 -5.43 -28.37
C LEU A 253 -6.79 -4.79 -27.00
N GLN A 254 -7.88 -4.05 -26.82
CA GLN A 254 -8.24 -3.50 -25.52
C GLN A 254 -8.39 -4.63 -24.48
N THR A 255 -7.69 -4.49 -23.36
CA THR A 255 -7.77 -5.39 -22.21
C THR A 255 -8.84 -4.92 -21.26
N PHE A 256 -9.37 -5.85 -20.45
CA PHE A 256 -10.37 -5.53 -19.42
C PHE A 256 -9.84 -5.83 -18.03
N ARG A 257 -9.75 -7.12 -17.68
CA ARG A 257 -9.26 -7.62 -16.39
C ARG A 257 -8.08 -8.56 -16.51
N ASP A 258 -7.75 -8.90 -17.74
CA ASP A 258 -6.65 -9.76 -18.18
C ASP A 258 -5.47 -8.90 -18.63
N ASP A 259 -4.29 -9.51 -18.60
CA ASP A 259 -3.03 -8.76 -18.75
C ASP A 259 -2.77 -8.31 -20.20
N LEU A 260 -2.96 -9.19 -21.18
CA LEU A 260 -2.63 -8.91 -22.58
C LEU A 260 -3.54 -9.64 -23.57
N ARG A 261 -3.95 -8.94 -24.63
CA ARG A 261 -4.62 -9.52 -25.81
C ARG A 261 -3.95 -9.09 -27.09
N TYR A 262 -3.82 -10.04 -28.01
CA TYR A 262 -3.33 -9.73 -29.34
C TYR A 262 -3.94 -10.64 -30.41
N VAL A 263 -3.89 -10.17 -31.65
CA VAL A 263 -4.20 -10.94 -32.86
C VAL A 263 -2.95 -10.96 -33.72
N ASP A 264 -2.47 -12.16 -34.06
CA ASP A 264 -1.31 -12.31 -34.94
C ASP A 264 -1.67 -11.94 -36.40
N SER A 265 -0.66 -11.82 -37.26
CA SER A 265 -0.85 -11.51 -38.68
C SER A 265 -1.65 -12.56 -39.46
N LYS A 266 -1.84 -13.76 -38.89
CA LYS A 266 -2.66 -14.84 -39.47
C LYS A 266 -4.13 -14.75 -39.00
N GLY A 267 -4.46 -13.77 -38.16
CA GLY A 267 -5.81 -13.55 -37.65
C GLY A 267 -6.15 -14.38 -36.41
N LEU A 268 -5.17 -15.03 -35.78
CA LEU A 268 -5.40 -15.82 -34.57
C LEU A 268 -5.37 -14.92 -33.33
N ALA A 269 -6.50 -14.86 -32.63
CA ALA A 269 -6.61 -14.12 -31.38
C ALA A 269 -6.05 -14.94 -30.19
N VAL A 270 -5.27 -14.29 -29.34
CA VAL A 270 -4.67 -14.86 -28.14
C VAL A 270 -4.94 -13.96 -26.94
N MET A 271 -5.36 -14.57 -25.84
CA MET A 271 -5.40 -13.95 -24.51
C MET A 271 -4.21 -14.49 -23.71
N ALA A 272 -3.41 -13.59 -23.14
CA ALA A 272 -2.22 -13.93 -22.40
C ALA A 272 -2.31 -13.42 -20.96
N GLU A 273 -2.03 -14.29 -20.00
CA GLU A 273 -1.85 -13.94 -18.59
C GLU A 273 -0.37 -13.94 -18.25
N ILE A 274 0.09 -12.91 -17.55
CA ILE A 274 1.50 -12.62 -17.32
C ILE A 274 1.81 -12.81 -15.84
N LYS A 275 2.79 -13.67 -15.54
CA LYS A 275 3.20 -13.99 -14.17
C LYS A 275 4.71 -13.92 -14.03
N PRO A 276 5.25 -12.83 -13.45
CA PRO A 276 6.62 -12.80 -12.98
C PRO A 276 6.86 -13.95 -12.00
N THR A 277 7.89 -14.73 -12.24
CA THR A 277 8.14 -15.97 -11.49
C THR A 277 9.61 -16.11 -11.14
N GLU A 278 9.84 -16.89 -10.10
CA GLU A 278 11.12 -17.47 -9.73
C GLU A 278 10.99 -19.00 -9.78
N PRO A 279 12.09 -19.77 -9.85
CA PRO A 279 12.01 -21.22 -9.94
C PRO A 279 11.17 -21.89 -8.84
N ALA A 280 11.26 -21.38 -7.62
CA ALA A 280 10.50 -21.89 -6.47
C ALA A 280 8.98 -21.66 -6.57
N THR A 281 8.55 -20.74 -7.43
CA THR A 281 7.16 -20.26 -7.51
C THR A 281 6.46 -20.59 -8.83
N LEU A 282 7.21 -21.07 -9.80
CA LEU A 282 6.76 -21.28 -11.18
C LEU A 282 5.51 -22.16 -11.29
N ARG A 283 5.52 -23.35 -10.66
CA ARG A 283 4.39 -24.29 -10.72
C ARG A 283 3.09 -23.67 -10.21
N PHE A 284 3.22 -22.79 -9.21
CA PHE A 284 2.08 -22.11 -8.65
C PHE A 284 1.53 -21.07 -9.61
N ALA A 285 2.38 -20.17 -10.11
CA ALA A 285 1.97 -19.16 -11.09
C ALA A 285 1.22 -19.77 -12.27
N ILE A 286 1.67 -20.93 -12.75
CA ILE A 286 0.98 -21.66 -13.83
C ILE A 286 -0.44 -22.07 -13.39
N ARG A 287 -0.62 -22.64 -12.19
CA ARG A 287 -1.95 -23.01 -11.67
C ARG A 287 -2.88 -21.80 -11.54
N THR A 288 -2.34 -20.70 -11.03
CA THR A 288 -3.06 -19.45 -10.84
C THR A 288 -3.51 -18.85 -12.16
N ALA A 289 -2.59 -18.73 -13.12
CA ALA A 289 -2.90 -18.20 -14.43
C ALA A 289 -3.94 -19.06 -15.16
N ILE A 290 -3.91 -20.39 -15.01
CA ILE A 290 -4.96 -21.28 -15.53
C ILE A 290 -6.32 -20.89 -14.95
N GLY A 291 -6.42 -20.70 -13.63
CA GLY A 291 -7.67 -20.31 -12.97
C GLY A 291 -8.23 -18.99 -13.50
N GLN A 292 -7.40 -17.95 -13.53
CA GLN A 292 -7.78 -16.63 -14.02
C GLN A 292 -8.20 -16.67 -15.49
N LEU A 293 -7.43 -17.37 -16.34
CA LEU A 293 -7.74 -17.50 -17.76
C LEU A 293 -9.06 -18.25 -17.99
N LEU A 294 -9.37 -19.29 -17.21
CA LEU A 294 -10.66 -19.97 -17.29
C LEU A 294 -11.81 -19.04 -16.88
N ASP A 295 -11.64 -18.29 -15.80
CA ASP A 295 -12.64 -17.30 -15.33
C ASP A 295 -12.88 -16.22 -16.38
N TYR A 296 -11.82 -15.66 -16.98
CA TYR A 296 -11.95 -14.66 -18.04
C TYR A 296 -12.59 -15.24 -19.30
N LYS A 297 -12.23 -16.47 -19.69
CA LYS A 297 -12.83 -17.13 -20.85
C LYS A 297 -14.34 -17.31 -20.66
N GLN A 298 -14.77 -17.72 -19.47
CA GLN A 298 -16.19 -17.91 -19.17
C GLN A 298 -16.94 -16.57 -19.15
N GLN A 299 -16.40 -15.55 -18.46
CA GLN A 299 -17.06 -14.25 -18.33
C GLN A 299 -17.14 -13.51 -19.66
N GLN A 300 -16.13 -13.65 -20.51
CA GLN A 300 -15.96 -12.85 -21.73
C GLN A 300 -16.22 -13.64 -23.02
N GLN A 301 -16.65 -14.90 -22.89
CA GLN A 301 -16.94 -15.81 -23.99
C GLN A 301 -15.79 -15.89 -25.01
N TRP A 302 -14.54 -15.92 -24.53
CA TRP A 302 -13.36 -15.87 -25.39
C TRP A 302 -13.22 -17.18 -26.20
N PRO A 303 -13.29 -17.15 -27.54
CA PRO A 303 -13.36 -18.38 -28.34
C PRO A 303 -11.98 -18.94 -28.73
N SER A 304 -10.90 -18.22 -28.43
CA SER A 304 -9.58 -18.47 -29.02
C SER A 304 -8.54 -18.94 -28.00
N ARG A 305 -7.27 -19.03 -28.43
CA ARG A 305 -6.19 -19.61 -27.64
C ARG A 305 -5.85 -18.76 -26.41
N GLN A 306 -5.35 -19.43 -25.38
CA GLN A 306 -4.93 -18.81 -24.13
C GLN A 306 -3.49 -19.17 -23.82
N LEU A 307 -2.70 -18.18 -23.41
CA LEU A 307 -1.27 -18.26 -23.20
C LEU A 307 -0.94 -17.85 -21.77
N ILE A 308 0.02 -18.52 -21.15
CA ILE A 308 0.59 -18.11 -19.88
C ILE A 308 2.03 -17.70 -20.11
N VAL A 309 2.37 -16.47 -19.78
CA VAL A 309 3.72 -15.90 -19.93
C VAL A 309 4.37 -15.84 -18.55
N VAL A 310 5.49 -16.54 -18.38
CA VAL A 310 6.23 -16.61 -17.12
C VAL A 310 7.66 -16.10 -17.28
N GLU A 311 8.23 -15.50 -16.23
CA GLU A 311 9.60 -14.97 -16.28
C GLU A 311 10.67 -16.07 -16.20
N THR A 312 10.36 -17.21 -15.58
CA THR A 312 11.28 -18.34 -15.41
C THR A 312 11.04 -19.43 -16.45
N ALA A 313 12.12 -20.00 -17.00
CA ALA A 313 12.04 -21.08 -17.97
C ALA A 313 11.36 -22.35 -17.42
N VAL A 314 10.41 -22.90 -18.17
CA VAL A 314 9.64 -24.10 -17.77
C VAL A 314 10.33 -25.36 -18.30
N SER A 315 11.37 -25.81 -17.59
CA SER A 315 12.18 -26.98 -17.98
C SER A 315 11.59 -28.33 -17.54
N ASN A 316 10.79 -28.34 -16.46
CA ASN A 316 10.14 -29.53 -15.93
C ASN A 316 8.96 -30.00 -16.81
N ALA A 317 8.91 -31.31 -17.13
CA ALA A 317 7.85 -31.91 -17.93
C ALA A 317 6.48 -31.87 -17.23
N ASP A 318 6.42 -32.02 -15.91
CA ASP A 318 5.17 -32.03 -15.14
C ASP A 318 4.51 -30.65 -15.10
N ASP A 319 5.32 -29.59 -14.96
CA ASP A 319 4.82 -28.21 -14.95
C ASP A 319 4.33 -27.79 -16.35
N ARG A 320 4.96 -28.31 -17.42
CA ARG A 320 4.45 -28.17 -18.79
C ARG A 320 3.14 -28.93 -18.99
N ALA A 321 3.07 -30.17 -18.52
CA ALA A 321 1.87 -31.00 -18.65
C ALA A 321 0.65 -30.36 -17.97
N LEU A 322 0.85 -29.65 -16.86
CA LEU A 322 -0.21 -28.92 -16.14
C LEU A 322 -0.94 -27.90 -17.04
N ALA A 323 -0.20 -27.10 -17.81
CA ALA A 323 -0.76 -26.13 -18.74
C ALA A 323 -1.30 -26.82 -20.00
N PHE A 324 -0.53 -27.75 -20.57
CA PHE A 324 -0.83 -28.36 -21.87
C PHE A 324 -2.04 -29.30 -21.83
N ALA A 325 -2.22 -30.06 -20.74
CA ALA A 325 -3.39 -30.92 -20.57
C ALA A 325 -4.71 -30.13 -20.56
N SER A 326 -4.64 -28.85 -20.20
CA SER A 326 -5.79 -27.95 -20.14
C SER A 326 -5.87 -27.02 -21.37
N GLY A 327 -5.03 -27.23 -22.38
CA GLY A 327 -5.07 -26.49 -23.65
C GLY A 327 -4.39 -25.11 -23.64
N PHE A 328 -3.63 -24.76 -22.60
CA PHE A 328 -2.93 -23.48 -22.50
C PHE A 328 -1.54 -23.55 -23.13
N GLY A 329 -1.14 -22.51 -23.85
CA GLY A 329 0.26 -22.33 -24.26
C GLY A 329 1.12 -21.82 -23.09
N LEU A 330 2.43 -22.01 -23.20
CA LEU A 330 3.42 -21.43 -22.28
C LEU A 330 4.42 -20.57 -23.05
N ALA A 331 4.82 -19.45 -22.46
CA ALA A 331 5.88 -18.60 -22.97
C ALA A 331 6.84 -18.15 -21.85
N TRP A 332 8.14 -18.06 -22.15
CA TRP A 332 9.15 -17.55 -21.23
C TRP A 332 10.37 -16.95 -21.97
N PRO A 333 11.15 -16.06 -21.33
CA PRO A 333 12.33 -15.47 -21.92
C PRO A 333 13.37 -16.51 -22.37
N ASP A 334 13.95 -16.30 -23.54
CA ASP A 334 15.00 -17.12 -24.17
C ASP A 334 16.13 -16.19 -24.62
N GLU A 335 17.37 -16.48 -24.25
CA GLU A 335 18.50 -15.56 -24.48
C GLU A 335 18.74 -15.29 -25.97
N ASP A 336 18.52 -16.28 -26.83
CA ASP A 336 18.78 -16.17 -28.27
C ASP A 336 17.59 -15.63 -29.06
N ARG A 337 16.37 -16.06 -28.72
CA ARG A 337 15.16 -15.75 -29.49
C ARG A 337 14.32 -14.63 -28.88
N GLY A 338 14.63 -14.18 -27.68
CA GLY A 338 13.84 -13.24 -26.89
C GLY A 338 12.81 -13.96 -26.03
N PHE A 339 11.91 -14.73 -26.65
CA PHE A 339 10.98 -15.62 -25.95
C PHE A 339 10.85 -16.97 -26.66
N THR A 340 10.73 -18.04 -25.87
CA THR A 340 10.25 -19.34 -26.32
C THR A 340 8.73 -19.38 -26.10
N ILE A 341 7.97 -19.76 -27.13
CA ILE A 341 6.52 -20.01 -27.04
C ILE A 341 6.26 -21.45 -27.45
N ILE A 342 5.56 -22.20 -26.61
CA ILE A 342 5.16 -23.59 -26.87
C ILE A 342 3.65 -23.73 -26.71
N TRP A 343 3.02 -24.28 -27.74
CA TRP A 343 1.60 -24.61 -27.73
C TRP A 343 1.40 -26.12 -27.52
N PRO A 344 0.34 -26.55 -26.82
CA PRO A 344 -0.06 -27.94 -26.81
C PRO A 344 -0.39 -28.42 -28.24
N LYS A 345 -0.15 -29.70 -28.49
CA LYS A 345 -0.40 -30.33 -29.79
C LYS A 345 -1.89 -30.45 -30.10
#